data_AF-A0AA97C249-F1
#
_entry.id   AF-A0AA97C249-F1
#
_cell.length_a   1.000
_cell.length_b   1.000
_cell.length_c   1.000
_cell.angle_alpha   90.00
_cell.angle_beta   90.00
_cell.angle_gamma   90.00
#
_symmetry.space_group_name_H-M   'P 1'
#
loop_
_entity.id
_entity.type
_entity.pdbx_description
1 polymer ?
#
loop_
_entity_poly.entity_id
_entity_poly.type
_entity_poly.pdbx_seq_one_letter_code
_entity_poly.pdbx_strand_id
1 'polypeptide(L)'
;MELLKSEIPFTIHDSEISQGPFPANGFLPLFETDFGNGDYYGLYWPIGLENERPIVCELFHDEWRLAPVFSNALILAECLEMDNDCQDDDSVIDDPLLGVVCPFHRKVQSLLVAL
;
A
#
# COMPACT_ATOMS: atom_id res chain seq x y z
N MET A 1 4.54 8.17 -8.89
CA MET A 1 5.40 9.23 -9.46
C MET A 1 6.59 9.39 -8.53
N GLU A 2 7.67 8.62 -8.75
CA GLU A 2 8.90 8.80 -7.99
C GLU A 2 9.62 10.03 -8.51
N LEU A 3 9.90 11.00 -7.63
CA LEU A 3 10.80 12.09 -7.96
C LEU A 3 12.18 11.49 -8.20
N LEU A 4 12.66 11.56 -9.45
CA LEU A 4 14.02 11.15 -9.79
C LEU A 4 14.98 11.97 -8.92
N LYS A 5 15.78 11.28 -8.09
CA LYS A 5 16.81 11.88 -7.20
C LYS A 5 17.70 12.93 -7.91
N SER A 6 17.79 12.91 -9.23
CA SER A 6 18.54 13.84 -10.08
C SER A 6 17.97 15.27 -10.17
N GLU A 7 16.72 15.52 -9.78
CA GLU A 7 16.10 16.85 -9.87
C GLU A 7 16.10 17.63 -8.54
N ILE A 8 16.64 17.02 -7.48
CA ILE A 8 16.66 17.61 -6.14
C ILE A 8 17.99 18.37 -5.97
N PRO A 9 18.00 19.71 -5.80
CA PRO A 9 19.24 20.49 -5.70
C PRO A 9 19.98 20.32 -4.36
N PHE A 10 19.59 19.34 -3.55
CA PHE A 10 20.13 19.06 -2.24
C PHE A 10 20.37 17.56 -2.04
N THR A 11 21.46 17.22 -1.36
CA THR A 11 21.74 15.85 -0.93
C THR A 11 20.85 15.50 0.24
N ILE A 12 19.92 14.56 0.04
CA ILE A 12 19.15 13.96 1.13
C ILE A 12 19.97 12.80 1.70
N HIS A 13 20.37 12.91 2.96
CA HIS A 13 20.97 11.80 3.69
C HIS A 13 19.83 10.98 4.31
N ASP A 14 19.62 9.76 3.79
CA ASP A 14 18.55 8.87 4.27
C ASP A 14 18.67 8.59 5.79
N SER A 15 19.89 8.69 6.36
CA SER A 15 20.16 8.57 7.80
C SER A 15 19.64 9.72 8.67
N GLU A 16 19.37 10.88 8.08
CA GLU A 16 18.87 12.08 8.77
C GLU A 16 17.34 12.18 8.72
N ILE A 17 16.67 11.26 8.01
CA ILE A 17 15.21 11.19 7.94
C ILE A 17 14.72 10.55 9.25
N SER A 18 14.20 11.37 10.16
CA SER A 18 13.46 10.88 11.32
C SER A 18 12.23 10.10 10.84
N GLN A 19 12.14 8.82 11.19
CA GLN A 19 11.06 7.94 10.70
C GLN A 19 9.68 8.25 11.31
N GLY A 20 9.62 9.10 12.35
CA GLY A 20 8.37 9.43 13.03
C GLY A 20 7.74 8.22 13.74
N PRO A 21 6.55 8.38 14.33
CA PRO A 21 5.80 7.24 14.86
C PRO A 21 5.31 6.34 13.72
N PHE A 22 5.26 5.04 13.97
CA PHE A 22 4.67 4.04 13.08
C PHE A 22 3.40 3.45 13.73
N PRO A 23 2.27 3.31 13.00
CA PRO A 23 2.05 3.76 11.63
C PRO A 23 2.14 5.29 11.47
N ALA A 24 2.40 5.74 10.25
CA ALA A 24 2.52 7.18 9.96
C ALA A 24 1.24 7.95 10.33
N ASN A 25 1.40 9.18 10.83
CA ASN A 25 0.26 10.06 11.12
C ASN A 25 -0.61 10.25 9.87
N GLY A 26 -1.93 10.22 10.06
CA GLY A 26 -2.90 10.25 8.96
C GLY A 26 -3.25 8.87 8.41
N PHE A 27 -2.71 7.79 8.98
CA PHE A 27 -3.13 6.42 8.67
C PHE A 27 -4.32 5.99 9.54
N LEU A 28 -5.37 5.50 8.89
CA LEU A 28 -6.55 4.92 9.49
C LEU A 28 -6.61 3.42 9.12
N PRO A 29 -6.42 2.51 10.09
CA PRO A 29 -6.43 1.06 9.83
C PRO A 29 -7.81 0.56 9.41
N LEU A 30 -7.86 -0.37 8.45
CA LEU A 30 -9.04 -1.14 8.08
C LEU A 30 -8.83 -2.61 8.53
N PHE A 31 -9.06 -2.89 9.80
CA PHE A 31 -8.77 -4.20 10.41
C PHE A 31 -9.52 -5.39 9.78
N GLU A 32 -10.63 -5.14 9.08
CA GLU A 32 -11.37 -6.19 8.34
C GLU A 32 -10.56 -6.76 7.16
N THR A 33 -9.46 -6.09 6.78
CA THR A 33 -8.55 -6.50 5.70
C THR A 33 -7.27 -7.16 6.20
N ASP A 34 -7.25 -7.61 7.46
CA ASP A 34 -6.12 -8.34 8.05
C ASP A 34 -5.87 -9.65 7.30
N PHE A 35 -4.64 -9.83 6.82
CA PHE A 35 -4.21 -11.05 6.13
C PHE A 35 -3.89 -12.20 7.12
N GLY A 36 -4.01 -11.95 8.43
CA GLY A 36 -3.78 -12.92 9.51
C GLY A 36 -2.32 -13.01 9.96
N ASN A 37 -1.43 -12.22 9.36
CA ASN A 37 -0.02 -12.10 9.74
C ASN A 37 0.31 -10.73 10.36
N GLY A 38 -0.67 -9.82 10.51
CA GLY A 38 -0.45 -8.46 10.99
C GLY A 38 -0.25 -7.41 9.89
N ASP A 39 -0.16 -7.83 8.63
CA ASP A 39 -0.27 -6.93 7.48
C ASP A 39 -1.76 -6.71 7.14
N TYR A 40 -2.11 -5.47 6.78
CA TYR A 40 -3.48 -5.10 6.48
C TYR A 40 -3.53 -3.80 5.66
N TYR A 41 -4.67 -3.54 5.02
CA TYR A 41 -4.91 -2.25 4.34
C TYR A 41 -5.41 -1.17 5.29
N GLY A 42 -5.13 0.08 4.94
CA GLY A 42 -5.71 1.24 5.61
C GLY A 42 -5.81 2.44 4.69
N LEU A 43 -6.54 3.45 5.14
CA LEU A 43 -6.65 4.73 4.46
C LEU A 43 -5.53 5.64 4.92
N TYR A 44 -4.89 6.33 3.99
CA TYR A 44 -3.84 7.28 4.31
C TYR A 44 -4.14 8.66 3.74
N TRP A 45 -4.13 9.66 4.63
CA TRP A 45 -4.08 11.06 4.25
C TRP A 45 -2.64 11.56 4.33
N PRO A 46 -2.01 11.92 3.20
CA PRO A 46 -0.73 12.59 3.23
C PRO A 46 -0.81 13.87 4.05
N ILE A 47 0.24 14.16 4.80
CA ILE A 47 0.31 15.36 5.65
C ILE A 47 0.09 16.62 4.79
N GLY A 48 -0.83 17.48 5.22
CA GLY A 48 -1.25 18.68 4.49
C GLY A 48 -2.33 18.46 3.43
N LEU A 49 -2.76 17.21 3.21
CA LEU A 49 -3.84 16.82 2.30
C LEU A 49 -5.00 16.15 3.05
N GLU A 50 -5.18 16.43 4.35
CA GLU A 50 -6.20 15.80 5.20
C GLU A 50 -7.64 16.12 4.75
N ASN A 51 -7.84 17.19 3.96
CA ASN A 51 -9.13 17.56 3.39
C ASN A 51 -9.43 16.88 2.03
N GLU A 52 -8.45 16.18 1.46
CA GLU A 52 -8.59 15.46 0.20
C GLU A 52 -9.06 14.02 0.44
N ARG A 53 -9.37 13.30 -0.64
CA ARG A 53 -9.68 11.87 -0.56
C ARG A 53 -8.43 11.08 -0.15
N PRO A 54 -8.55 10.11 0.78
CA PRO A 54 -7.43 9.26 1.13
C PRO A 54 -7.08 8.30 -0.01
N ILE A 55 -5.82 7.90 -0.03
CA ILE A 55 -5.38 6.72 -0.79
C ILE A 55 -5.47 5.49 0.10
N VAL A 56 -5.48 4.30 -0.51
CA VAL A 56 -5.33 3.04 0.20
C VAL A 56 -3.86 2.68 0.24
N CYS A 57 -3.38 2.40 1.44
CA CYS A 57 -2.06 1.86 1.66
C CYS A 57 -2.15 0.47 2.29
N GLU A 58 -1.16 -0.35 2.01
CA GLU A 58 -0.88 -1.54 2.77
C GLU A 58 0.18 -1.25 3.83
N LEU A 59 -0.06 -1.79 5.01
CA LEU A 59 0.87 -1.79 6.10
C LEU A 59 1.63 -3.13 6.15
N PHE A 60 2.95 -3.04 6.14
CA PHE A 60 3.87 -4.16 6.35
C PHE A 60 4.42 -4.06 7.77
N HIS A 61 3.93 -4.92 8.65
CA HIS A 61 4.21 -4.81 10.08
C HIS A 61 5.66 -5.15 10.42
N ASP A 62 6.25 -6.13 9.74
CA ASP A 62 7.64 -6.55 9.93
C ASP A 62 8.65 -5.54 9.37
N GLU A 63 8.26 -4.83 8.30
CA GLU A 63 9.13 -3.89 7.59
C GLU A 63 8.98 -2.45 8.08
N TRP A 64 8.02 -2.19 8.97
CA TRP A 64 7.65 -0.84 9.44
C TRP A 64 7.38 0.09 8.26
N ARG A 65 6.71 -0.44 7.23
CA ARG A 65 6.52 0.22 5.94
C ARG A 65 5.04 0.38 5.64
N LEU A 66 4.71 1.53 5.06
CA LEU A 66 3.40 1.82 4.49
C LEU A 66 3.57 2.05 2.99
N ALA A 67 2.85 1.32 2.14
CA ALA A 67 2.94 1.45 0.69
C ALA A 67 1.59 1.77 0.06
N PRO A 68 1.48 2.80 -0.80
CA PRO A 68 0.29 3.02 -1.62
C PRO A 68 -0.01 1.82 -2.52
N VAL A 69 -1.26 1.36 -2.52
CA VAL A 69 -1.71 0.23 -3.36
C VAL A 69 -2.89 0.62 -4.25
N PHE A 70 -3.85 1.40 -3.73
CA PHE A 70 -4.98 1.88 -4.51
C PHE A 70 -5.20 3.38 -4.32
N SER A 71 -5.72 4.05 -5.33
CA SER A 71 -6.02 5.47 -5.29
C SER A 71 -7.24 5.80 -4.44
N ASN A 72 -8.11 4.82 -4.17
CA ASN A 72 -9.28 4.98 -3.32
C ASN A 72 -9.86 3.62 -2.85
N ALA A 73 -10.72 3.68 -1.84
CA ALA A 73 -11.30 2.49 -1.20
C ALA A 73 -12.31 1.70 -2.06
N LEU A 74 -12.89 2.28 -3.11
CA LEU A 74 -13.82 1.55 -3.98
C LEU A 74 -13.09 0.47 -4.77
N ILE A 75 -11.87 0.78 -5.24
CA ILE A 75 -11.02 -0.18 -5.94
C ILE A 75 -10.64 -1.33 -5.00
N LEU A 76 -10.29 -1.03 -3.75
CA LEU A 76 -10.05 -2.06 -2.73
C LEU A 76 -11.27 -2.96 -2.53
N ALA A 77 -12.47 -2.39 -2.44
CA ALA A 77 -13.69 -3.19 -2.28
C ALA A 77 -13.94 -4.12 -3.48
N GLU A 78 -13.74 -3.63 -4.71
CA GLU A 78 -13.83 -4.43 -5.93
C GLU A 78 -12.80 -5.58 -5.94
N CYS A 79 -11.55 -5.31 -5.52
CA CYS A 79 -10.54 -6.35 -5.33
C CYS A 79 -11.00 -7.43 -4.34
N LEU A 80 -11.50 -7.04 -3.17
CA LEU A 80 -11.90 -7.98 -2.11
C LEU A 80 -13.15 -8.79 -2.48
N GLU A 81 -14.07 -8.22 -3.26
CA GLU A 81 -15.20 -8.96 -3.82
C GLU A 81 -14.73 -10.01 -4.83
N MET A 82 -13.77 -9.64 -5.69
CA MET A 82 -13.17 -10.57 -6.65
C MET A 82 -12.40 -11.70 -5.96
N ASP A 83 -11.63 -11.42 -4.89
CA ASP A 83 -10.93 -12.43 -4.09
C ASP A 83 -11.86 -13.53 -3.53
N ASN A 84 -13.12 -13.19 -3.24
CA ASN A 84 -14.10 -14.17 -2.77
C ASN A 84 -14.66 -15.04 -3.91
N ASP A 85 -14.64 -14.54 -5.15
CA ASP A 85 -15.32 -15.13 -6.31
C ASP A 85 -14.36 -15.84 -7.29
N CYS A 86 -13.08 -15.46 -7.37
CA CYS A 86 -12.13 -16.02 -8.34
C CYS A 86 -11.07 -16.94 -7.70
N GLN A 87 -11.03 -18.20 -8.17
CA GLN A 87 -9.92 -19.13 -7.90
C GLN A 87 -8.74 -18.94 -8.88
N ASP A 88 -8.88 -18.04 -9.87
CA ASP A 88 -7.92 -17.83 -10.96
C ASP A 88 -7.18 -16.48 -10.83
N ASP A 89 -5.84 -16.60 -10.87
CA ASP A 89 -4.78 -15.64 -10.49
C ASP A 89 -4.55 -14.49 -11.50
N ASP A 90 -5.37 -14.38 -12.56
CA ASP A 90 -5.14 -13.47 -13.69
C ASP A 90 -6.06 -12.24 -13.69
N SER A 91 -6.77 -11.98 -12.59
CA SER A 91 -7.69 -10.86 -12.48
C SER A 91 -6.93 -9.53 -12.36
N VAL A 92 -7.32 -8.56 -13.18
CA VAL A 92 -6.64 -7.26 -13.30
C VAL A 92 -7.66 -6.15 -13.12
N ILE A 93 -7.37 -5.19 -12.23
CA ILE A 93 -8.17 -3.99 -12.02
C ILE A 93 -7.37 -2.77 -12.47
N ASP A 94 -8.00 -1.89 -13.25
CA ASP A 94 -7.38 -0.66 -13.71
C ASP A 94 -7.60 0.44 -12.67
N ASP A 95 -6.52 0.90 -12.01
CA ASP A 95 -6.54 2.09 -11.18
C ASP A 95 -6.15 3.31 -12.04
N PRO A 96 -7.07 4.25 -12.30
CA PRO A 96 -6.79 5.37 -13.20
C PRO A 96 -5.61 6.26 -12.79
N LEU A 97 -5.21 6.24 -11.51
CA LEU A 97 -4.14 7.08 -10.97
C LEU A 97 -2.85 6.32 -10.65
N LEU A 98 -2.93 5.02 -10.37
CA LEU A 98 -1.77 4.18 -10.05
C LEU A 98 -1.42 3.17 -11.16
N GLY A 99 -2.27 3.05 -12.18
CA GLY A 99 -2.14 2.13 -13.30
C GLY A 99 -2.80 0.79 -13.04
N VAL A 100 -2.41 -0.22 -13.82
CA VAL A 100 -2.96 -1.57 -13.70
C VAL A 100 -2.51 -2.21 -12.38
N VAL A 101 -3.47 -2.54 -11.52
CA VAL A 101 -3.24 -3.22 -10.24
C VAL A 101 -3.63 -4.68 -10.38
N CYS A 102 -2.70 -5.57 -10.01
CA CYS A 102 -2.96 -6.99 -9.87
C CYS A 102 -3.15 -7.28 -8.38
N PRO A 103 -4.38 -7.59 -7.92
CA PRO A 103 -4.64 -7.90 -6.50
C PRO A 103 -3.80 -9.08 -6.01
N PHE A 104 -3.43 -9.99 -6.91
CA PHE A 104 -2.89 -11.32 -6.59
C PHE A 104 -1.39 -11.52 -6.79
N HIS A 105 -0.61 -10.51 -7.20
CA HIS A 105 0.84 -10.68 -7.43
C HIS A 105 1.69 -10.93 -6.17
N ARG A 106 1.10 -11.46 -5.10
CA ARG A 106 1.77 -11.76 -3.84
C ARG A 106 1.70 -13.22 -3.38
N LYS A 107 1.64 -14.16 -4.32
CA LYS A 107 2.05 -15.55 -4.05
C LYS A 107 3.56 -15.81 -4.22
N VAL A 108 4.40 -14.78 -4.45
CA VAL A 108 5.85 -14.95 -4.70
C VAL A 108 6.74 -14.52 -3.52
N GLN A 109 6.23 -14.52 -2.28
CA GLN A 109 7.11 -14.49 -1.08
C GLN A 109 6.83 -15.59 -0.05
N SER A 110 5.81 -16.42 -0.22
CA SER A 110 5.63 -17.60 0.64
C SER A 110 6.49 -18.80 0.21
N LEU A 111 7.07 -18.78 -1.01
CA LEU A 111 7.94 -19.87 -1.49
C LEU A 111 9.45 -19.65 -1.28
N LEU A 112 9.88 -18.53 -0.66
CA LEU A 112 11.29 -18.30 -0.32
C LEU A 112 11.63 -18.55 1.16
N VAL A 113 10.66 -19.01 1.97
CA VAL A 113 10.88 -19.54 3.32
C VAL A 113 10.50 -21.03 3.33
N ALA A 114 11.08 -21.78 2.39
CA ALA A 114 11.21 -23.22 2.49
C ALA A 114 12.70 -23.56 2.45
N LEU A 115 13.39 -23.23 3.54
CA LEU A 115 14.66 -23.81 3.94
C LEU A 115 14.48 -24.47 5.31
#